data_AF-A0A6J6G819-F1
#
_entry.id   AF-A0A6J6G819-F1
#
_cell.length_a   1.000
_cell.length_b   1.000
_cell.length_c   1.000
_cell.angle_alpha   90.00
_cell.angle_beta   90.00
_cell.angle_gamma   90.00
#
_symmetry.space_group_name_H-M   'P 1'
#
loop_
_entity.id
_entity.type
_entity.pdbx_description
1 polymer ?
#
loop_
_entity_poly.entity_id
_entity_poly.type
_entity_poly.pdbx_seq_one_letter_code
_entity_poly.pdbx_strand_id
1 'polypeptide(L)' 'MKDSDGTKPIATLNGTLVAIPRMIVAILENHQQSDGSVRIPKALQPFLGTELFTPVKN' A
#
# COMPACT_ATOMS: atom_id res chain seq x y z
N MET A 1 -4.01 12.68 -30.17
CA MET A 1 -3.82 14.15 -30.15
C MET A 1 -3.90 14.62 -31.60
N LYS A 2 -4.53 15.76 -31.89
CA LYS A 2 -4.64 16.25 -33.27
C LYS A 2 -3.55 17.31 -33.46
N ASP A 3 -2.52 16.94 -34.18
CA ASP A 3 -1.42 17.83 -34.56
C ASP A 3 -1.63 18.31 -36.00
N SER A 4 -0.72 19.14 -36.51
CA SER A 4 -0.74 19.71 -37.87
C SER A 4 -0.85 18.65 -38.98
N ASP A 5 -0.36 17.43 -38.74
CA ASP A 5 -0.36 16.30 -39.69
C ASP A 5 -1.59 15.37 -39.57
N GLY A 6 -2.57 15.68 -38.70
CA GLY A 6 -3.76 14.84 -38.48
C GLY A 6 -3.72 14.02 -37.18
N THR A 7 -4.58 12.99 -37.11
CA THR A 7 -4.74 12.17 -35.90
C THR A 7 -3.60 11.17 -35.73
N LYS A 8 -2.87 11.26 -34.61
CA LYS A 8 -1.79 10.33 -34.24
C LYS A 8 -2.16 9.46 -33.02
N PRO A 9 -1.71 8.19 -32.96
CA PRO A 9 -1.88 7.34 -31.78
C PRO A 9 -1.10 7.90 -30.58
N ILE A 10 -1.64 7.73 -29.37
CA ILE A 10 -0.99 8.13 -28.12
C ILE A 10 -0.49 6.87 -27.41
N ALA A 11 0.73 6.94 -26.86
CA ALA A 11 1.25 5.92 -25.96
C ALA A 11 0.73 6.15 -24.53
N THR A 12 0.23 5.10 -23.88
CA THR A 12 -0.22 5.14 -22.49
C THR A 12 0.64 4.24 -21.62
N LEU A 13 0.91 4.65 -20.38
CA LEU A 13 1.53 3.82 -19.34
C LEU A 13 0.56 3.64 -18.18
N ASN A 14 0.58 2.46 -17.58
CA ASN A 14 -0.07 2.18 -16.30
C ASN A 14 0.86 1.37 -15.40
N GLY A 15 0.61 1.44 -14.09
CA GLY A 15 1.33 0.66 -13.09
C GLY A 15 0.49 0.57 -11.82
N THR A 16 0.53 -0.57 -11.15
CA THR A 16 -0.11 -0.75 -9.85
C THR A 16 0.70 0.00 -8.79
N LEU A 17 0.07 0.97 -8.13
CA LEU A 17 0.72 1.65 -7.00
C LEU A 17 0.86 0.69 -5.81
N VAL A 18 -0.24 0.06 -5.40
CA VAL A 18 -0.28 -0.93 -4.31
C VAL A 18 -1.41 -1.94 -4.55
N ALA A 19 -1.12 -3.24 -4.40
CA ALA A 19 -2.15 -4.29 -4.33
C ALA A 19 -2.52 -4.54 -2.85
N ILE A 20 -3.70 -4.09 -2.43
CA ILE A 20 -4.09 -3.99 -1.01
C ILE A 20 -3.94 -5.31 -0.23
N PRO A 21 -4.42 -6.48 -0.70
CA PRO A 21 -4.28 -7.71 0.09
C PRO A 21 -2.83 -8.11 0.32
N ARG A 22 -1.97 -7.96 -0.70
CA ARG A 22 -0.53 -8.28 -0.61
C ARG A 22 0.21 -7.30 0.29
N MET A 23 -0.18 -6.03 0.27
CA MET A 23 0.38 -5.01 1.18
C MET A 23 0.10 -5.36 2.64
N ILE A 24 -1.13 -5.78 2.97
CA ILE A 24 -1.49 -6.13 4.34
C ILE A 24 -0.61 -7.29 4.85
N VAL A 25 -0.47 -8.37 4.07
CA VAL A 25 0.39 -9.50 4.42
C VAL A 25 1.84 -9.05 4.63
N ALA A 26 2.39 -8.27 3.71
CA ALA A 26 3.76 -7.77 3.82
C ALA A 26 3.97 -6.92 5.10
N ILE A 27 3.01 -6.07 5.46
CA ILE A 27 3.08 -5.29 6.71
C ILE A 27 3.05 -6.22 7.93
N LEU A 28 2.15 -7.20 7.96
CA LEU A 28 2.02 -8.13 9.07
C LEU A 28 3.31 -8.95 9.27
N GLU A 29 3.90 -9.45 8.19
CA GLU A 29 5.11 -10.28 8.24
C GLU A 29 6.37 -9.48 8.59
N ASN A 30 6.60 -8.33 7.95
CA ASN A 30 7.86 -7.58 8.10
C ASN A 30 7.90 -6.75 9.39
N HIS A 31 6.76 -6.46 10.01
CA HIS A 31 6.68 -5.65 11.22
C HIS A 31 6.20 -6.42 12.44
N GLN A 32 6.12 -7.76 12.37
CA GLN A 32 5.80 -8.60 13.52
C GLN A 32 6.82 -8.43 14.65
N GLN A 33 6.34 -8.44 15.88
CA GLN A 33 7.13 -8.41 17.11
C GLN A 33 7.07 -9.79 17.79
N SER A 34 8.00 -10.05 18.71
CA SER A 34 8.09 -11.34 19.42
C SER A 34 6.88 -11.67 20.29
N ASP A 35 6.11 -10.66 20.72
CA ASP A 35 4.87 -10.80 21.49
C ASP A 35 3.62 -11.00 20.60
N GLY A 36 3.80 -11.09 19.27
CA GLY A 36 2.72 -11.25 18.30
C GLY A 36 2.04 -9.94 17.88
N SER A 37 2.43 -8.80 18.44
CA SER A 37 1.99 -7.50 17.94
C SER A 37 2.64 -7.15 16.60
N VAL A 38 2.05 -6.23 15.84
CA VAL A 38 2.61 -5.73 14.58
C VAL A 38 2.77 -4.22 14.65
N ARG A 39 4.00 -3.74 14.43
CA ARG A 39 4.29 -2.30 14.40
C ARG A 39 3.78 -1.67 13.12
N ILE A 40 2.98 -0.62 13.23
CA ILE A 40 2.44 0.09 12.07
C ILE A 40 3.54 1.01 11.48
N PRO A 41 3.81 0.95 10.16
CA PRO A 41 4.73 1.88 9.50
C PRO A 41 4.38 3.33 9.81
N LYS A 42 5.38 4.18 10.11
CA LYS A 42 5.18 5.59 10.49
C LYS A 42 4.27 6.36 9.52
N ALA A 43 4.37 6.09 8.23
CA ALA A 43 3.55 6.73 7.20
C ALA A 43 2.05 6.39 7.30
N LEU A 44 1.68 5.25 7.91
CA LEU A 44 0.30 4.80 8.04
C LEU A 44 -0.36 5.21 9.36
N GLN A 45 0.43 5.58 10.38
CA GLN A 45 -0.06 5.93 11.71
C GLN A 45 -1.09 7.07 11.71
N PRO A 46 -0.95 8.17 10.94
CA PRO A 46 -1.95 9.25 10.90
C PRO A 46 -3.32 8.80 10.39
N PHE A 47 -3.37 7.73 9.59
CA PHE A 47 -4.61 7.19 9.02
C PHE A 47 -5.28 6.16 9.93
N LEU A 48 -4.51 5.52 10.82
CA LEU A 48 -4.98 4.43 11.68
C LEU A 48 -5.17 4.83 13.13
N GLY A 49 -4.61 5.97 13.57
CA GLY A 49 -4.76 6.47 14.95
C GLY A 49 -4.09 5.59 16.02
N THR A 50 -3.24 4.66 15.61
CA THR A 50 -2.48 3.77 16.49
C THR A 50 -1.10 3.50 15.90
N GLU A 51 -0.15 3.12 16.75
CA GLU A 51 1.21 2.73 16.37
C GLU A 51 1.37 1.20 16.29
N LEU A 52 0.41 0.45 16.83
CA LEU A 52 0.51 -1.00 17.04
C LEU A 52 -0.82 -1.70 16.76
N PHE A 53 -0.75 -2.80 16.01
CA PHE A 53 -1.81 -3.80 16.00
C PHE A 53 -1.53 -4.83 17.10
N THR A 54 -2.55 -5.15 17.89
CA THR A 54 -2.47 -6.13 18.97
C THR A 54 -3.32 -7.36 18.63
N PRO A 55 -2.90 -8.57 19.03
CA PRO A 55 -3.71 -9.77 18.87
C PRO A 55 -5.05 -9.63 19.60
N VAL A 56 -6.13 -10.10 18.96
CA VAL A 56 -7.44 -10.19 19.60
C VAL A 56 -7.36 -11.27 20.68
N LYS A 57 -7.80 -10.95 21.91
CA LYS A 57 -7.94 -11.95 22.97
C LYS A 57 -9.12 -12.86 22.64
N ASN A 58 -8.87 -14.17 22.59
CA ASN A 58 -9.92 -15.18 22.48
C ASN A 58 -10.68 -15.33 23.81
#